data_AF-A0A0M2VEM5-F1
#
_entry.id   AF-A0A0M2VEM5-F1
#
_cell.length_a   1.000
_cell.length_b   1.000
_cell.length_c   1.000
_cell.angle_alpha   90.00
_cell.angle_beta   90.00
_cell.angle_gamma   90.00
#
_symmetry.space_group_name_H-M   'P 1'
#
loop_
_entity.id
_entity.type
_entity.pdbx_description
1 polymer ?
#
loop_
_entity_poly.entity_id
_entity_poly.type
_entity_poly.pdbx_seq_one_letter_code
_entity_poly.pdbx_strand_id
1 'polypeptide(L)'
;MFKHMYFGLLLLLFLSGAAMANTATEVRLATFNVSMESSNYLPPGATGDNTVLATILVNGDNPQIKNIAAIIQRVRPDVLLLNEFDYIAMPEFGIQAFIKNYLNQAQQGSEPIDYPYFYYSTVNTGQPSPFDLDNNGKATGVGADAWGFGFYPGQYGMVILSKYPINTGQVRTFQHFKWQDMPNFMPTIKADGSPWYSKAAWQQFPLSSKSHWDVPLLINGKTVHILASHPTPPVFDGEENRNGIRNHDEIRFWLDYLNPAEAGYIYDDNGKTGGLTDNSRFVLLGDLNASADGDGDAISTAIKALVSHHRINQSFTPASKGGAENTPELFHAKYHTASWRMRADYVLASDFGFNIKDGGVFWPAKDDADYPLVGSRGASSDHKLVWLTLALTAD
;
A
#
# COMPACT_ATOMS: atom_id res chain seq x y z
N MET A 1 6.69 -71.70 -4.26
CA MET A 1 5.35 -71.21 -3.90
C MET A 1 5.36 -69.69 -4.09
N PHE A 2 5.09 -69.24 -5.31
CA PHE A 2 5.24 -67.83 -5.74
C PHE A 2 4.01 -67.01 -5.35
N LYS A 3 4.18 -66.01 -4.48
CA LYS A 3 3.16 -64.98 -4.21
C LYS A 3 3.17 -63.95 -5.34
N HIS A 4 2.06 -63.85 -6.06
CA HIS A 4 1.78 -62.80 -7.03
C HIS A 4 1.18 -61.60 -6.30
N MET A 5 1.77 -60.41 -6.46
CA MET A 5 1.22 -59.15 -6.00
C MET A 5 0.89 -58.32 -7.23
N TYR A 6 -0.41 -58.08 -7.45
CA TYR A 6 -0.93 -57.25 -8.53
C TYR A 6 -0.66 -55.78 -8.21
N PHE A 7 0.04 -55.07 -9.10
CA PHE A 7 0.10 -53.61 -9.11
C PHE A 7 -0.87 -53.12 -10.19
N GLY A 8 -1.98 -52.50 -9.76
CA GLY A 8 -2.91 -51.80 -10.64
C GLY A 8 -2.33 -50.42 -11.00
N LEU A 9 -2.17 -50.17 -12.30
CA LEU A 9 -1.73 -48.89 -12.86
C LEU A 9 -2.94 -47.94 -12.89
N LEU A 10 -2.97 -46.93 -12.00
CA LEU A 10 -3.94 -45.85 -12.06
C LEU A 10 -3.42 -44.79 -13.05
N LEU A 11 -4.03 -44.70 -14.23
CA LEU A 11 -3.71 -43.69 -15.24
C LEU A 11 -4.46 -42.39 -14.88
N LEU A 12 -3.78 -41.44 -14.24
CA LEU A 12 -4.29 -40.08 -14.03
C LEU A 12 -4.11 -39.28 -15.33
N LEU A 13 -5.22 -39.09 -16.05
CA LEU A 13 -5.33 -38.17 -17.18
C LEU A 13 -5.25 -36.73 -16.68
N PHE A 14 -4.07 -36.11 -16.80
CA PHE A 14 -3.92 -34.66 -16.70
C PHE A 14 -4.51 -34.00 -17.96
N LEU A 15 -5.76 -33.53 -17.86
CA LEU A 15 -6.33 -32.58 -18.80
C LEU A 15 -5.62 -31.24 -18.60
N SER A 16 -4.59 -31.01 -19.41
CA SER A 16 -3.95 -29.71 -19.59
C SER A 16 -4.91 -28.78 -20.33
N GLY A 17 -5.73 -28.06 -19.57
CA GLY A 17 -6.40 -26.86 -20.07
C GLY A 17 -5.34 -25.80 -20.33
N ALA A 18 -4.80 -25.77 -21.54
CA ALA A 18 -4.06 -24.62 -22.03
C ALA A 18 -5.04 -23.44 -22.14
N ALA A 19 -5.21 -22.70 -21.04
CA ALA A 19 -5.78 -21.38 -21.10
C ALA A 19 -4.94 -20.60 -22.11
N MET A 20 -5.55 -20.19 -23.21
CA MET A 20 -4.94 -19.23 -24.12
C MET A 20 -4.61 -18.01 -23.27
N ALA A 21 -3.31 -17.83 -22.97
CA ALA A 21 -2.82 -16.67 -22.24
C ALA A 21 -3.11 -15.46 -23.13
N ASN A 22 -4.20 -14.76 -22.81
CA ASN A 22 -4.51 -13.49 -23.43
C ASN A 22 -3.31 -12.58 -23.11
N THR A 23 -2.51 -12.27 -24.12
CA THR A 23 -1.32 -11.43 -23.93
C THR A 23 -1.82 -10.04 -23.57
N ALA A 24 -1.63 -9.64 -22.31
CA ALA A 24 -2.07 -8.34 -21.84
C ALA A 24 -1.23 -7.25 -22.51
N THR A 25 -1.77 -6.56 -23.50
CA THR A 25 -1.08 -5.43 -24.15
C THR A 25 -1.04 -4.21 -23.25
N GLU A 26 -2.01 -4.10 -22.35
CA GLU A 26 -2.14 -3.06 -21.34
C GLU A 26 -2.46 -3.68 -19.98
N VAL A 27 -1.98 -3.03 -18.92
CA VAL A 27 -2.25 -3.38 -17.53
C VAL A 27 -2.63 -2.12 -16.76
N ARG A 28 -3.73 -2.18 -16.01
CA ARG A 28 -4.13 -1.10 -15.10
C ARG A 28 -3.68 -1.39 -13.68
N LEU A 29 -2.84 -0.52 -13.13
CA LEU A 29 -2.39 -0.60 -11.74
C LEU A 29 -2.96 0.56 -10.94
N ALA A 30 -3.35 0.27 -9.70
CA ALA A 30 -3.97 1.25 -8.83
C ALA A 30 -3.53 1.11 -7.37
N THR A 31 -3.70 2.19 -6.62
CA THR A 31 -3.64 2.18 -5.16
C THR A 31 -4.91 2.82 -4.58
N PHE A 32 -5.38 2.32 -3.46
CA PHE A 32 -6.53 2.88 -2.75
C PHE A 32 -6.39 2.67 -1.23
N ASN A 33 -6.23 3.76 -0.48
CA ASN A 33 -6.47 3.72 0.95
C ASN A 33 -7.98 3.60 1.21
N VAL A 34 -8.39 2.48 1.79
CA VAL A 34 -9.81 2.09 1.91
C VAL A 34 -10.43 2.40 3.26
N SER A 35 -9.65 2.88 4.24
CA SER A 35 -10.12 3.11 5.62
C SER A 35 -10.99 1.94 6.12
N MET A 36 -10.44 0.73 5.99
CA MET A 36 -11.04 -0.52 6.45
C MET A 36 -10.32 -0.98 7.72
N GLU A 37 -10.15 -0.08 8.67
CA GLU A 37 -9.66 -0.37 10.02
C GLU A 37 -10.82 -0.46 11.03
N SER A 38 -10.63 -1.23 12.10
CA SER A 38 -11.67 -1.48 13.11
C SER A 38 -12.37 -0.22 13.66
N SER A 39 -11.62 0.87 13.93
CA SER A 39 -12.17 2.09 14.51
C SER A 39 -13.18 2.80 13.62
N ASN A 40 -13.13 2.56 12.30
CA ASN A 40 -14.08 3.13 11.35
C ASN A 40 -15.49 2.52 11.49
N TYR A 41 -15.61 1.39 12.17
CA TYR A 41 -16.86 0.63 12.32
C TYR A 41 -17.40 0.58 13.76
N LEU A 42 -16.73 1.29 14.67
CA LEU A 42 -17.09 1.34 16.08
C LEU A 42 -17.55 2.75 16.47
N PRO A 43 -18.33 2.88 17.56
CA PRO A 43 -18.64 4.19 18.12
C PRO A 43 -17.37 4.97 18.48
N PRO A 44 -17.37 6.32 18.38
CA PRO A 44 -16.24 7.13 18.78
C PRO A 44 -15.73 6.79 20.19
N GLY A 45 -14.42 6.59 20.33
CA GLY A 45 -13.76 6.26 21.60
C GLY A 45 -13.78 4.77 21.99
N ALA A 46 -14.44 3.91 21.21
CA ALA A 46 -14.33 2.47 21.40
C ALA A 46 -12.93 1.97 20.99
N THR A 47 -12.39 1.02 21.75
CA THR A 47 -11.15 0.33 21.40
C THR A 47 -11.48 -0.80 20.43
N GLY A 48 -10.89 -0.75 19.24
CA GLY A 48 -11.03 -1.80 18.24
C GLY A 48 -9.98 -2.90 18.37
N ASP A 49 -10.15 -3.94 17.57
CA ASP A 49 -9.25 -5.08 17.46
C ASP A 49 -9.30 -5.66 16.03
N ASN A 50 -8.52 -6.71 15.79
CA ASN A 50 -8.42 -7.37 14.49
C ASN A 50 -9.63 -8.26 14.10
N THR A 51 -10.68 -8.30 14.93
CA THR A 51 -11.89 -9.12 14.68
C THR A 51 -13.04 -8.33 14.08
N VAL A 52 -13.04 -7.00 14.27
CA VAL A 52 -14.11 -6.11 13.80
C VAL A 52 -14.23 -6.16 12.29
N LEU A 53 -13.12 -5.88 11.57
CA LEU A 53 -13.14 -5.92 10.10
C LEU A 53 -13.51 -7.32 9.60
N ALA A 54 -12.95 -8.38 10.18
CA ALA A 54 -13.23 -9.75 9.78
C ALA A 54 -14.74 -10.07 9.85
N THR A 55 -15.41 -9.66 10.92
CA THR A 55 -16.86 -9.83 11.09
C THR A 55 -17.65 -9.11 10.00
N ILE A 56 -17.26 -7.87 9.68
CA ILE A 56 -17.93 -7.04 8.68
C ILE A 56 -17.74 -7.60 7.26
N LEU A 57 -16.55 -8.12 6.96
CA LEU A 57 -16.26 -8.71 5.66
C LEU A 57 -17.06 -10.00 5.45
N VAL A 58 -17.19 -10.82 6.49
CA VAL A 58 -17.97 -12.06 6.44
C VAL A 58 -19.47 -11.77 6.28
N ASN A 59 -20.00 -10.75 6.94
CA ASN A 59 -21.41 -10.36 6.83
C ASN A 59 -21.78 -9.91 5.42
N GLY A 60 -20.85 -9.26 4.69
CA GLY A 60 -21.02 -8.98 3.26
C GLY A 60 -22.01 -7.86 2.90
N ASP A 61 -22.50 -7.10 3.88
CA ASP A 61 -23.61 -6.16 3.67
C ASP A 61 -23.26 -4.69 3.95
N ASN A 62 -22.04 -4.39 4.42
CA ASN A 62 -21.62 -3.07 4.83
C ASN A 62 -21.68 -2.03 3.68
N PRO A 63 -22.38 -0.89 3.84
CA PRO A 63 -22.54 0.11 2.78
C PRO A 63 -21.23 0.76 2.31
N GLN A 64 -20.30 1.09 3.22
CA GLN A 64 -19.02 1.71 2.87
C GLN A 64 -18.18 0.74 2.02
N ILE A 65 -18.10 -0.52 2.43
CA ILE A 65 -17.33 -1.54 1.71
C ILE A 65 -17.97 -1.88 0.35
N LYS A 66 -19.30 -1.86 0.24
CA LYS A 66 -20.00 -1.96 -1.05
C LYS A 66 -19.65 -0.80 -1.99
N ASN A 67 -19.54 0.42 -1.47
CA ASN A 67 -19.11 1.58 -2.25
C ASN A 67 -17.64 1.48 -2.68
N ILE A 68 -16.75 1.02 -1.80
CA ILE A 68 -15.34 0.71 -2.14
C ILE A 68 -15.28 -0.31 -3.28
N ALA A 69 -16.03 -1.40 -3.18
CA ALA A 69 -16.11 -2.41 -4.24
C ALA A 69 -16.72 -1.85 -5.54
N ALA A 70 -17.74 -0.98 -5.46
CA ALA A 70 -18.29 -0.26 -6.60
C ALA A 70 -17.23 0.59 -7.33
N ILE A 71 -16.42 1.35 -6.58
CA ILE A 71 -15.31 2.14 -7.13
C ILE A 71 -14.30 1.22 -7.85
N ILE A 72 -13.90 0.12 -7.21
CA ILE A 72 -12.97 -0.84 -7.80
C ILE A 72 -13.57 -1.48 -9.07
N GLN A 73 -14.87 -1.77 -9.11
CA GLN A 73 -15.53 -2.32 -10.29
C GLN A 73 -15.74 -1.32 -11.44
N ARG A 74 -15.75 -0.01 -11.15
CA ARG A 74 -15.75 1.06 -12.16
C ARG A 74 -14.38 1.26 -12.76
N VAL A 75 -13.34 1.32 -11.91
CA VAL A 75 -11.95 1.53 -12.36
C VAL A 75 -11.36 0.25 -12.97
N ARG A 76 -11.76 -0.92 -12.50
CA ARG A 76 -11.31 -2.25 -12.97
C ARG A 76 -9.78 -2.44 -13.02
N PRO A 77 -9.03 -2.14 -11.95
CA PRO A 77 -7.60 -2.41 -11.96
C PRO A 77 -7.31 -3.91 -12.16
N ASP A 78 -6.16 -4.20 -12.77
CA ASP A 78 -5.63 -5.56 -12.87
C ASP A 78 -4.72 -5.90 -11.70
N VAL A 79 -4.07 -4.88 -11.14
CA VAL A 79 -3.29 -4.94 -9.90
C VAL A 79 -3.69 -3.77 -9.01
N LEU A 80 -4.00 -4.03 -7.75
CA LEU A 80 -4.48 -3.03 -6.80
C LEU A 80 -3.78 -3.19 -5.45
N LEU A 81 -3.15 -2.13 -4.98
CA LEU A 81 -2.75 -2.00 -3.58
C LEU A 81 -3.90 -1.38 -2.77
N LEU A 82 -4.30 -2.05 -1.70
CA LEU A 82 -5.18 -1.53 -0.67
C LEU A 82 -4.34 -1.11 0.54
N ASN A 83 -4.46 0.14 0.96
CA ASN A 83 -3.92 0.63 2.23
C ASN A 83 -5.05 0.73 3.26
N GLU A 84 -4.71 0.64 4.54
CA GLU A 84 -5.68 0.61 5.66
C GLU A 84 -6.69 -0.52 5.56
N PHE A 85 -6.22 -1.69 5.15
CA PHE A 85 -6.97 -2.93 5.27
C PHE A 85 -6.36 -3.72 6.42
N ASP A 86 -7.04 -3.79 7.58
CA ASP A 86 -6.48 -4.47 8.76
C ASP A 86 -6.00 -5.88 8.43
N TYR A 87 -4.83 -6.23 8.95
CA TYR A 87 -4.26 -7.56 8.79
C TYR A 87 -5.10 -8.58 9.57
N ILE A 88 -5.69 -9.52 8.84
CA ILE A 88 -6.44 -10.65 9.38
C ILE A 88 -5.68 -11.92 8.99
N ALA A 89 -5.13 -12.64 9.98
CA ALA A 89 -4.22 -13.76 9.73
C ALA A 89 -4.86 -14.86 8.86
N MET A 90 -6.12 -15.18 9.12
CA MET A 90 -6.91 -16.15 8.38
C MET A 90 -7.59 -15.48 7.17
N PRO A 91 -7.09 -15.71 5.94
CA PRO A 91 -7.53 -14.96 4.76
C PRO A 91 -9.01 -15.18 4.44
N GLU A 92 -9.59 -16.32 4.81
CA GLU A 92 -11.00 -16.67 4.63
C GLU A 92 -11.97 -15.73 5.34
N PHE A 93 -11.52 -15.06 6.41
CA PHE A 93 -12.29 -14.03 7.12
C PHE A 93 -11.85 -12.61 6.75
N GLY A 94 -10.70 -12.47 6.09
CA GLY A 94 -10.15 -11.19 5.64
C GLY A 94 -10.29 -11.01 4.13
N ILE A 95 -9.15 -11.00 3.43
CA ILE A 95 -9.11 -10.65 2.00
C ILE A 95 -9.98 -11.56 1.12
N GLN A 96 -10.08 -12.87 1.39
CA GLN A 96 -10.94 -13.75 0.61
C GLN A 96 -12.42 -13.47 0.87
N ALA A 97 -12.80 -13.08 2.09
CA ALA A 97 -14.15 -12.62 2.38
C ALA A 97 -14.47 -11.33 1.62
N PHE A 98 -13.52 -10.38 1.56
CA PHE A 98 -13.67 -9.16 0.74
C PHE A 98 -13.88 -9.48 -0.75
N ILE A 99 -13.02 -10.34 -1.32
CA ILE A 99 -13.13 -10.77 -2.72
C ILE A 99 -14.49 -11.42 -2.98
N LYS A 100 -14.85 -12.44 -2.18
CA LYS A 100 -16.06 -13.24 -2.38
C LYS A 100 -17.35 -12.44 -2.17
N ASN A 101 -17.44 -11.70 -1.07
CA ASN A 101 -18.68 -11.09 -0.62
C ASN A 101 -18.92 -9.69 -1.18
N TYR A 102 -17.87 -9.03 -1.71
CA TYR A 102 -17.99 -7.67 -2.25
C TYR A 102 -17.52 -7.56 -3.69
N LEU A 103 -16.28 -7.98 -4.02
CA LEU A 103 -15.72 -7.79 -5.37
C LEU A 103 -16.35 -8.71 -6.43
N ASN A 104 -16.64 -9.96 -6.06
CA ASN A 104 -17.32 -10.94 -6.91
C ASN A 104 -18.85 -10.72 -6.96
N GLN A 105 -19.38 -9.73 -6.24
CA GLN A 105 -20.80 -9.36 -6.28
C GLN A 105 -20.97 -8.08 -7.08
N ALA A 106 -21.95 -8.02 -7.97
CA ALA A 106 -22.21 -6.81 -8.75
C ALA A 106 -22.58 -5.63 -7.81
N GLN A 107 -21.84 -4.52 -7.88
CA GLN A 107 -22.12 -3.33 -7.07
C GLN A 107 -22.69 -2.22 -7.94
N GLN A 108 -23.91 -1.78 -7.61
CA GLN A 108 -24.57 -0.65 -8.27
C GLN A 108 -24.55 -0.73 -9.81
N GLY A 109 -24.86 -1.91 -10.36
CA GLY A 109 -24.92 -2.14 -11.81
C GLY A 109 -23.56 -2.36 -12.50
N SER A 110 -22.44 -2.33 -11.77
CA SER A 110 -21.13 -2.71 -12.32
C SER A 110 -20.93 -4.22 -12.32
N GLU A 111 -20.22 -4.70 -13.34
CA GLU A 111 -19.85 -6.11 -13.43
C GLU A 111 -18.88 -6.51 -12.30
N PRO A 112 -19.08 -7.69 -11.68
CA PRO A 112 -18.12 -8.27 -10.75
C PRO A 112 -16.67 -8.22 -11.26
N ILE A 113 -15.75 -8.20 -10.30
CA ILE A 113 -14.31 -8.29 -10.56
C ILE A 113 -13.72 -9.34 -9.64
N ASP A 114 -12.77 -10.11 -10.16
CA ASP A 114 -12.09 -11.16 -9.42
C ASP A 114 -10.57 -10.97 -9.46
N TYR A 115 -9.93 -11.39 -8.36
CA TYR A 115 -8.49 -11.34 -8.17
C TYR A 115 -8.03 -12.70 -7.64
N PRO A 116 -7.61 -13.62 -8.52
CA PRO A 116 -7.19 -14.96 -8.13
C PRO A 116 -5.88 -14.98 -7.31
N TYR A 117 -5.12 -13.89 -7.30
CA TYR A 117 -3.87 -13.77 -6.56
C TYR A 117 -3.92 -12.58 -5.61
N PHE A 118 -3.39 -12.76 -4.41
CA PHE A 118 -3.24 -11.70 -3.44
C PHE A 118 -1.97 -11.90 -2.60
N TYR A 119 -1.42 -10.80 -2.11
CA TYR A 119 -0.33 -10.78 -1.15
C TYR A 119 -0.68 -9.84 0.00
N TYR A 120 -0.47 -10.31 1.22
CA TYR A 120 -0.70 -9.57 2.45
C TYR A 120 0.25 -10.15 3.50
N SER A 121 0.70 -9.32 4.43
CA SER A 121 1.63 -9.70 5.48
C SER A 121 1.43 -8.82 6.70
N THR A 122 2.13 -9.13 7.78
CA THR A 122 2.15 -8.30 8.99
C THR A 122 2.72 -6.91 8.71
N VAL A 123 2.31 -5.95 9.53
CA VAL A 123 2.81 -4.57 9.54
C VAL A 123 3.26 -4.18 10.96
N ASN A 124 4.03 -3.10 11.09
CA ASN A 124 4.52 -2.61 12.37
C ASN A 124 3.50 -1.79 13.18
N THR A 125 2.45 -1.30 12.53
CA THR A 125 1.34 -0.60 13.20
C THR A 125 0.75 -1.45 14.32
N GLY A 126 0.68 -0.87 15.52
CA GLY A 126 0.12 -1.49 16.71
C GLY A 126 0.91 -2.70 17.24
N GLN A 127 2.09 -3.00 16.67
CA GLN A 127 3.01 -3.95 17.28
C GLN A 127 3.62 -3.33 18.54
N PRO A 128 3.52 -3.99 19.71
CA PRO A 128 3.97 -3.38 20.94
C PRO A 128 5.48 -3.22 20.98
N SER A 129 5.93 -2.04 21.40
CA SER A 129 7.31 -1.83 21.82
C SER A 129 7.41 -1.92 23.36
N PRO A 130 8.57 -2.28 23.91
CA PRO A 130 8.80 -2.23 25.36
C PRO A 130 9.22 -0.84 25.86
N PHE A 131 9.09 0.21 25.03
CA PHE A 131 9.66 1.53 25.27
C PHE A 131 8.57 2.60 25.39
N ASP A 132 8.87 3.66 26.15
CA ASP A 132 8.14 4.93 26.16
C ASP A 132 8.64 5.75 24.96
N LEU A 133 7.93 5.67 23.84
CA LEU A 133 8.36 6.25 22.56
C LEU A 133 7.86 7.69 22.38
N ASP A 134 6.85 8.11 23.14
CA ASP A 134 6.32 9.47 23.15
C ASP A 134 6.82 10.34 24.32
N ASN A 135 7.65 9.77 25.21
CA ASN A 135 8.21 10.42 26.40
C ASN A 135 7.14 10.91 27.40
N ASN A 136 5.98 10.27 27.49
CA ASN A 136 4.93 10.62 28.45
C ASN A 136 5.18 10.07 29.88
N GLY A 137 6.24 9.28 30.07
CA GLY A 137 6.61 8.65 31.33
C GLY A 137 6.09 7.22 31.52
N LYS A 138 5.44 6.62 30.51
CA LYS A 138 4.89 5.25 30.55
C LYS A 138 5.20 4.53 29.25
N ALA A 139 5.70 3.30 29.35
CA ALA A 139 5.86 2.40 28.21
C ALA A 139 4.64 1.49 28.09
N THR A 140 3.61 1.93 27.38
CA THR A 140 2.32 1.22 27.27
C THR A 140 2.31 0.14 26.18
N GLY A 141 3.19 0.26 25.18
CA GLY A 141 3.24 -0.62 24.01
C GLY A 141 2.04 -0.47 23.07
N VAL A 142 1.22 0.56 23.21
CA VAL A 142 0.04 0.84 22.37
C VAL A 142 0.00 2.33 21.99
N GLY A 143 -0.78 2.68 20.98
CA GLY A 143 -0.84 4.06 20.49
C GLY A 143 0.55 4.53 20.04
N ALA A 144 1.02 5.64 20.60
CA ALA A 144 2.32 6.22 20.26
C ALA A 144 3.52 5.42 20.79
N ASP A 145 3.31 4.44 21.68
CA ASP A 145 4.35 3.52 22.17
C ASP A 145 4.48 2.23 21.34
N ALA A 146 3.62 2.02 20.34
CA ALA A 146 3.79 0.92 19.39
C ALA A 146 4.88 1.25 18.36
N TRP A 147 5.46 0.23 17.72
CA TRP A 147 6.53 0.42 16.72
C TRP A 147 6.10 1.25 15.50
N GLY A 148 4.84 1.11 15.09
CA GLY A 148 4.10 2.10 14.34
C GLY A 148 2.83 2.44 15.11
N PHE A 149 2.39 3.69 15.09
CA PHE A 149 1.22 4.13 15.86
C PHE A 149 0.02 3.22 15.64
N GLY A 150 -0.54 2.63 16.69
CA GLY A 150 -1.73 1.80 16.59
C GLY A 150 -2.10 1.14 17.90
N PHE A 151 -3.35 0.69 18.02
CA PHE A 151 -3.91 0.15 19.26
C PHE A 151 -3.91 -1.37 19.31
N TYR A 152 -3.75 -2.04 18.16
CA TYR A 152 -3.68 -3.49 18.06
C TYR A 152 -2.79 -3.92 16.88
N PRO A 153 -2.11 -5.08 16.99
CA PRO A 153 -1.29 -5.61 15.91
C PRO A 153 -2.08 -5.79 14.60
N GLY A 154 -1.56 -5.23 13.52
CA GLY A 154 -2.15 -5.38 12.18
C GLY A 154 -3.11 -4.27 11.79
N GLN A 155 -3.36 -3.29 12.67
CA GLN A 155 -4.11 -2.09 12.32
C GLN A 155 -3.50 -1.41 11.07
N TYR A 156 -4.32 -0.80 10.22
CA TYR A 156 -3.86 -0.07 9.02
C TYR A 156 -2.99 -0.91 8.08
N GLY A 157 -3.29 -2.20 7.97
CA GLY A 157 -2.55 -3.14 7.13
C GLY A 157 -2.63 -2.81 5.64
N MET A 158 -1.99 -3.67 4.84
CA MET A 158 -1.87 -3.52 3.40
C MET A 158 -2.21 -4.83 2.69
N VAL A 159 -2.74 -4.75 1.48
CA VAL A 159 -3.01 -5.92 0.63
C VAL A 159 -2.77 -5.59 -0.83
N ILE A 160 -2.08 -6.46 -1.56
CA ILE A 160 -2.03 -6.44 -3.02
C ILE A 160 -3.03 -7.47 -3.56
N LEU A 161 -3.90 -7.05 -4.46
CA LEU A 161 -4.78 -7.88 -5.28
C LEU A 161 -4.26 -7.89 -6.71
N SER A 162 -4.25 -9.04 -7.37
CA SER A 162 -3.71 -9.18 -8.72
C SER A 162 -4.47 -10.21 -9.55
N LYS A 163 -4.71 -9.88 -10.82
CA LYS A 163 -5.15 -10.83 -11.85
C LYS A 163 -4.01 -11.71 -12.38
N TYR A 164 -2.76 -11.33 -12.08
CA TYR A 164 -1.55 -12.03 -12.52
C TYR A 164 -0.85 -12.76 -11.36
N PRO A 165 -0.16 -13.88 -11.63
CA PRO A 165 0.55 -14.62 -10.61
C PRO A 165 1.60 -13.77 -9.86
N ILE A 166 1.64 -13.95 -8.55
CA ILE A 166 2.66 -13.38 -7.65
C ILE A 166 3.79 -14.40 -7.52
N ASN A 167 5.03 -13.99 -7.76
CA ASN A 167 6.20 -14.81 -7.49
C ASN A 167 6.58 -14.73 -6.00
N THR A 168 5.82 -15.44 -5.17
CA THR A 168 5.95 -15.39 -3.69
C THR A 168 7.35 -15.74 -3.20
N GLY A 169 8.07 -16.64 -3.89
CA GLY A 169 9.45 -17.02 -3.56
C GLY A 169 10.50 -15.95 -3.83
N GLN A 170 10.12 -14.82 -4.44
CA GLN A 170 11.00 -13.67 -4.70
C GLN A 170 10.50 -12.37 -4.04
N VAL A 171 9.45 -12.45 -3.22
CA VAL A 171 8.96 -11.30 -2.45
C VAL A 171 10.01 -10.88 -1.44
N ARG A 172 10.25 -9.57 -1.35
CA ARG A 172 11.09 -8.96 -0.31
C ARG A 172 10.22 -8.07 0.55
N THR A 173 10.37 -8.20 1.86
CA THR A 173 9.72 -7.35 2.85
C THR A 173 10.79 -6.66 3.69
N PHE A 174 10.51 -5.44 4.12
CA PHE A 174 11.43 -4.65 4.94
C PHE A 174 10.73 -4.19 6.23
N GLN A 175 9.96 -5.10 6.85
CA GLN A 175 9.24 -4.81 8.08
C GLN A 175 10.22 -4.59 9.24
N HIS A 176 11.33 -5.34 9.28
CA HIS A 176 12.26 -5.33 10.41
C HIS A 176 13.52 -4.50 10.17
N PHE A 177 13.69 -3.93 8.97
CA PHE A 177 14.79 -3.02 8.63
C PHE A 177 14.86 -1.87 9.65
N LYS A 178 16.01 -1.72 10.32
CA LYS A 178 16.17 -0.73 11.39
C LYS A 178 16.43 0.65 10.82
N TRP A 179 15.73 1.65 11.38
CA TRP A 179 15.83 3.03 10.90
C TRP A 179 17.25 3.58 11.02
N GLN A 180 17.91 3.36 12.16
CA GLN A 180 19.29 3.80 12.39
C GLN A 180 20.33 3.18 11.43
N ASP A 181 20.00 2.07 10.73
CA ASP A 181 20.91 1.42 9.78
C ASP A 181 20.94 2.14 8.43
N MET A 182 20.02 3.09 8.22
CA MET A 182 20.02 3.95 7.05
C MET A 182 21.13 5.02 7.15
N PRO A 183 22.02 5.13 6.15
CA PRO A 183 23.08 6.13 6.14
C PRO A 183 22.51 7.55 6.19
N ASN A 184 23.04 8.37 7.09
CA ASN A 184 22.57 9.74 7.31
C ASN A 184 21.06 9.82 7.61
N PHE A 185 20.50 8.83 8.32
CA PHE A 185 19.13 8.94 8.84
C PHE A 185 18.98 10.20 9.69
N MET A 186 17.77 10.77 9.76
CA MET A 186 17.50 11.94 10.57
C MET A 186 17.16 11.53 12.00
N PRO A 187 18.01 11.79 13.00
CA PRO A 187 17.66 11.48 14.38
C PRO A 187 16.63 12.49 14.91
N THR A 188 15.60 12.01 15.58
CA THR A 188 14.72 12.88 16.38
C THR A 188 15.43 13.32 17.66
N ILE A 189 15.41 14.63 17.92
CA ILE A 189 16.03 15.26 19.10
C ILE A 189 14.99 16.02 19.92
N LYS A 190 15.24 16.15 21.22
CA LYS A 190 14.49 17.01 22.14
C LYS A 190 14.92 18.47 21.96
N ALA A 191 14.13 19.38 22.52
CA ALA A 191 14.41 20.83 22.47
C ALA A 191 15.77 21.22 23.09
N ASP A 192 16.28 20.42 24.04
CA ASP A 192 17.60 20.62 24.66
C ASP A 192 18.77 20.01 23.85
N GLY A 193 18.49 19.43 22.69
CA GLY A 193 19.46 18.79 21.80
C GLY A 193 19.79 17.34 22.17
N SER A 194 19.22 16.78 23.24
CA SER A 194 19.40 15.36 23.58
C SER A 194 18.56 14.45 22.66
N PRO A 195 18.92 13.16 22.49
CA PRO A 195 18.13 12.22 21.69
C PRO A 195 16.69 12.05 22.22
N TRP A 196 15.71 12.01 21.33
CA TRP A 196 14.32 11.76 21.71
C TRP A 196 14.12 10.34 22.25
N TYR A 197 14.61 9.34 21.52
CA TYR A 197 14.50 7.93 21.90
C TYR A 197 15.74 7.48 22.67
N SER A 198 15.54 6.53 23.59
CA SER A 198 16.65 5.85 24.26
C SER A 198 17.53 5.08 23.26
N LYS A 199 18.80 4.87 23.62
CA LYS A 199 19.73 4.05 22.80
C LYS A 199 19.17 2.65 22.51
N ALA A 200 18.51 2.03 23.49
CA ALA A 200 17.92 0.70 23.33
C ALA A 200 16.70 0.69 22.40
N ALA A 201 15.90 1.76 22.41
CA ALA A 201 14.79 1.92 21.47
C ALA A 201 15.32 2.09 20.04
N TRP A 202 16.29 2.99 19.83
CA TRP A 202 16.90 3.21 18.50
C TRP A 202 17.47 1.93 17.87
N GLN A 203 18.09 1.06 18.68
CA GLN A 203 18.63 -0.22 18.21
C GLN A 203 17.57 -1.17 17.63
N GLN A 204 16.32 -1.00 18.00
CA GLN A 204 15.22 -1.89 17.63
C GLN A 204 14.19 -1.23 16.71
N PHE A 205 14.22 0.10 16.60
CA PHE A 205 13.21 0.89 15.91
C PHE A 205 13.16 0.55 14.40
N PRO A 206 12.06 -0.03 13.88
CA PRO A 206 11.95 -0.29 12.46
C PRO A 206 11.67 1.00 11.68
N LEU A 207 12.26 1.16 10.49
CA LEU A 207 11.98 2.31 9.63
C LEU A 207 10.50 2.37 9.26
N SER A 208 9.99 1.29 8.68
CA SER A 208 8.61 1.16 8.23
C SER A 208 7.61 1.28 9.40
N SER A 209 6.68 2.23 9.34
CA SER A 209 5.54 2.30 10.27
C SER A 209 4.51 1.22 9.95
N LYS A 210 4.24 0.95 8.68
CA LYS A 210 3.45 -0.20 8.24
C LYS A 210 4.37 -1.28 7.68
N SER A 211 4.76 -1.15 6.41
CA SER A 211 5.77 -2.00 5.76
C SER A 211 6.23 -1.36 4.44
N HIS A 212 7.36 -1.87 3.92
CA HIS A 212 7.79 -1.72 2.53
C HIS A 212 7.86 -3.11 1.92
N TRP A 213 7.32 -3.29 0.71
CA TRP A 213 7.33 -4.56 -0.02
C TRP A 213 7.83 -4.37 -1.44
N ASP A 214 8.66 -5.31 -1.91
CA ASP A 214 8.92 -5.53 -3.33
C ASP A 214 8.29 -6.88 -3.70
N VAL A 215 7.20 -6.84 -4.46
CA VAL A 215 6.38 -8.00 -4.83
C VAL A 215 6.43 -8.22 -6.34
N PRO A 216 7.19 -9.23 -6.82
CA PRO A 216 7.29 -9.48 -8.26
C PRO A 216 6.05 -10.19 -8.80
N LEU A 217 5.43 -9.63 -9.84
CA LEU A 217 4.34 -10.23 -10.61
C LEU A 217 4.85 -10.78 -11.94
N LEU A 218 4.19 -11.81 -12.44
CA LEU A 218 4.45 -12.37 -13.77
C LEU A 218 3.35 -11.93 -14.75
N ILE A 219 3.64 -10.92 -15.56
CA ILE A 219 2.72 -10.37 -16.57
C ILE A 219 3.29 -10.69 -17.94
N ASN A 220 2.57 -11.51 -18.74
CA ASN A 220 3.05 -12.03 -20.03
C ASN A 220 4.45 -12.68 -19.98
N GLY A 221 4.77 -13.38 -18.88
CA GLY A 221 6.07 -14.00 -18.68
C GLY A 221 7.22 -13.03 -18.38
N LYS A 222 6.93 -11.73 -18.20
CA LYS A 222 7.87 -10.72 -17.75
C LYS A 222 7.62 -10.39 -16.28
N THR A 223 8.70 -10.12 -15.56
CA THR A 223 8.61 -9.68 -14.17
C THR A 223 8.29 -8.19 -14.11
N VAL A 224 7.26 -7.85 -13.34
CA VAL A 224 6.92 -6.48 -12.96
C VAL A 224 6.94 -6.39 -11.44
N HIS A 225 7.81 -5.56 -10.89
CA HIS A 225 7.93 -5.35 -9.45
C HIS A 225 6.86 -4.37 -8.96
N ILE A 226 6.08 -4.79 -7.97
CA ILE A 226 5.19 -3.88 -7.24
C ILE A 226 5.92 -3.43 -5.98
N LEU A 227 6.33 -2.17 -5.97
CA LEU A 227 6.96 -1.54 -4.82
C LEU A 227 5.85 -0.89 -3.98
N ALA A 228 5.53 -1.45 -2.83
CA ALA A 228 4.37 -1.02 -2.04
C ALA A 228 4.78 -0.53 -0.66
N SER A 229 4.25 0.62 -0.24
CA SER A 229 4.44 1.13 1.12
C SER A 229 3.24 1.92 1.62
N HIS A 230 3.16 2.07 2.94
CA HIS A 230 2.30 3.04 3.62
C HIS A 230 3.11 3.69 4.74
N PRO A 231 3.84 4.78 4.45
CA PRO A 231 4.59 5.53 5.45
C PRO A 231 3.69 6.13 6.54
N THR A 232 4.30 6.54 7.65
CA THR A 232 3.59 7.26 8.71
C THR A 232 3.01 8.59 8.18
N PRO A 233 1.80 9.00 8.59
CA PRO A 233 1.35 10.37 8.40
C PRO A 233 2.32 11.33 9.11
N PRO A 234 2.77 12.44 8.48
CA PRO A 234 3.80 13.35 9.01
C PRO A 234 3.25 14.39 9.99
N VAL A 235 2.22 14.01 10.75
CA VAL A 235 1.45 14.87 11.67
C VAL A 235 1.11 14.08 12.94
N PHE A 236 0.39 14.69 13.89
CA PHE A 236 -0.04 14.08 15.17
C PHE A 236 1.08 13.92 16.22
N ASP A 237 2.09 14.77 16.16
CA ASP A 237 3.19 14.90 17.11
C ASP A 237 3.54 16.37 17.39
N GLY A 238 4.54 16.62 18.23
CA GLY A 238 4.92 17.97 18.66
C GLY A 238 6.04 18.58 17.80
N GLU A 239 6.66 19.64 18.33
CA GLU A 239 7.77 20.35 17.67
C GLU A 239 8.98 19.44 17.37
N GLU A 240 9.08 18.27 18.00
CA GLU A 240 10.10 17.26 17.69
C GLU A 240 9.98 16.65 16.29
N ASN A 241 8.80 16.73 15.67
CA ASN A 241 8.49 16.27 14.31
C ASN A 241 8.97 14.83 13.99
N ARG A 242 8.73 13.89 14.90
CA ARG A 242 9.06 12.46 14.75
C ARG A 242 8.46 11.87 13.48
N ASN A 243 7.20 12.19 13.24
CA ASN A 243 6.40 11.64 12.17
C ASN A 243 6.82 12.21 10.82
N GLY A 244 7.08 13.52 10.72
CA GLY A 244 7.63 14.11 9.49
C GLY A 244 9.04 13.59 9.17
N ILE A 245 9.89 13.42 10.19
CA ILE A 245 11.23 12.84 10.05
C ILE A 245 11.16 11.36 9.61
N ARG A 246 10.29 10.56 10.21
CA ARG A 246 10.10 9.15 9.83
C ARG A 246 9.52 9.01 8.42
N ASN A 247 8.46 9.76 8.11
CA ASN A 247 7.84 9.76 6.78
C ASN A 247 8.88 10.09 5.69
N HIS A 248 9.73 11.11 5.94
CA HIS A 248 10.82 11.46 5.03
C HIS A 248 11.74 10.27 4.75
N ASP A 249 12.25 9.61 5.79
CA ASP A 249 13.20 8.50 5.62
C ASP A 249 12.54 7.23 5.06
N GLU A 250 11.26 7.00 5.37
CA GLU A 250 10.45 5.95 4.72
C GLU A 250 10.32 6.20 3.21
N ILE A 251 10.09 7.45 2.77
CA ILE A 251 10.04 7.76 1.33
C ILE A 251 11.44 7.69 0.71
N ARG A 252 12.47 8.19 1.41
CA ARG A 252 13.86 8.13 0.93
C ARG A 252 14.35 6.69 0.79
N PHE A 253 13.85 5.73 1.58
CA PHE A 253 14.12 4.32 1.35
C PHE A 253 13.92 3.90 -0.11
N TRP A 254 12.85 4.37 -0.77
CA TRP A 254 12.61 4.04 -2.17
C TRP A 254 13.59 4.71 -3.14
N LEU A 255 14.08 5.91 -2.83
CA LEU A 255 15.13 6.55 -3.61
C LEU A 255 16.39 5.68 -3.62
N ASP A 256 16.84 5.33 -2.42
CA ASP A 256 18.04 4.54 -2.23
C ASP A 256 17.83 3.13 -2.81
N TYR A 257 16.63 2.53 -2.71
CA TYR A 257 16.28 1.24 -3.31
C TYR A 257 16.29 1.25 -4.84
N LEU A 258 15.89 2.36 -5.46
CA LEU A 258 15.93 2.56 -6.92
C LEU A 258 17.32 2.96 -7.44
N ASN A 259 18.29 3.19 -6.55
CA ASN A 259 19.67 3.47 -6.91
C ASN A 259 20.59 2.34 -6.42
N PRO A 260 20.92 1.34 -7.29
CA PRO A 260 21.73 0.19 -6.88
C PRO A 260 23.05 0.54 -6.19
N ALA A 261 23.66 1.69 -6.52
CA ALA A 261 24.90 2.15 -5.90
C ALA A 261 24.74 2.59 -4.44
N GLU A 262 23.54 3.00 -4.04
CA GLU A 262 23.22 3.48 -2.69
C GLU A 262 22.51 2.40 -1.84
N ALA A 263 21.89 1.42 -2.49
CA ALA A 263 21.08 0.40 -1.83
C ALA A 263 21.85 -0.67 -1.01
N GLY A 264 23.19 -0.58 -0.92
CA GLY A 264 24.02 -1.63 -0.31
C GLY A 264 23.75 -1.88 1.18
N TYR A 265 23.20 -0.89 1.88
CA TYR A 265 22.83 -1.01 3.31
C TYR A 265 21.44 -1.63 3.51
N ILE A 266 20.61 -1.70 2.45
CA ILE A 266 19.24 -2.20 2.53
C ILE A 266 19.29 -3.72 2.61
N TYR A 267 18.69 -4.29 3.67
CA TYR A 267 18.47 -5.73 3.83
C TYR A 267 16.98 -6.00 4.04
N ASP A 268 16.48 -7.06 3.39
CA ASP A 268 15.11 -7.54 3.63
C ASP A 268 15.03 -8.42 4.89
N ASP A 269 13.81 -8.81 5.25
CA ASP A 269 13.54 -9.62 6.44
C ASP A 269 14.13 -11.05 6.36
N ASN A 270 14.59 -11.48 5.17
CA ASN A 270 15.33 -12.73 4.96
C ASN A 270 16.85 -12.52 4.90
N GLY A 271 17.34 -11.29 5.13
CA GLY A 271 18.75 -10.93 5.14
C GLY A 271 19.38 -10.71 3.77
N LYS A 272 18.61 -10.72 2.67
CA LYS A 272 19.16 -10.42 1.34
C LYS A 272 19.33 -8.91 1.19
N THR A 273 20.54 -8.51 0.81
CA THR A 273 20.94 -7.11 0.67
C THR A 273 20.78 -6.57 -0.74
N GLY A 274 20.74 -5.24 -0.87
CA GLY A 274 20.74 -4.51 -2.15
C GLY A 274 19.35 -4.04 -2.59
N GLY A 275 19.35 -3.23 -3.66
CA GLY A 275 18.17 -2.57 -4.21
C GLY A 275 17.62 -3.23 -5.48
N LEU A 276 16.74 -2.52 -6.17
CA LEU A 276 16.20 -2.94 -7.45
C LEU A 276 17.24 -2.73 -8.56
N THR A 277 17.62 -3.81 -9.24
CA THR A 277 18.56 -3.78 -10.36
C THR A 277 18.14 -2.80 -11.47
N ASP A 278 19.11 -2.29 -12.23
CA ASP A 278 18.83 -1.43 -13.40
C ASP A 278 17.93 -2.14 -14.42
N ASN A 279 17.25 -1.35 -15.27
CA ASN A 279 16.36 -1.86 -16.33
C ASN A 279 15.29 -2.85 -15.83
N SER A 280 14.81 -2.65 -14.60
CA SER A 280 13.71 -3.43 -14.02
C SER A 280 12.39 -2.69 -14.22
N ARG A 281 11.36 -3.40 -14.68
CA ARG A 281 9.99 -2.89 -14.72
C ARG A 281 9.44 -2.85 -13.29
N PHE A 282 9.02 -1.68 -12.84
CA PHE A 282 8.36 -1.55 -11.54
C PHE A 282 7.21 -0.55 -11.59
N VAL A 283 6.29 -0.69 -10.65
CA VAL A 283 5.30 0.34 -10.32
C VAL A 283 5.31 0.50 -8.81
N LEU A 284 5.59 1.72 -8.36
CA LEU A 284 5.51 2.09 -6.95
C LEU A 284 4.08 2.53 -6.64
N LEU A 285 3.47 1.87 -5.66
CA LEU A 285 2.09 2.06 -5.22
C LEU A 285 2.06 2.41 -3.74
N GLY A 286 1.24 3.38 -3.36
CA GLY A 286 0.94 3.59 -1.95
C GLY A 286 0.35 4.95 -1.63
N ASP A 287 -0.30 5.01 -0.48
CA ASP A 287 -0.43 6.23 0.29
C ASP A 287 0.92 6.56 0.91
N LEU A 288 1.62 7.55 0.36
CA LEU A 288 2.93 8.00 0.82
C LEU A 288 2.84 9.10 1.88
N ASN A 289 1.63 9.58 2.20
CA ASN A 289 1.39 10.61 3.22
C ASN A 289 2.17 11.94 3.01
N ALA A 290 2.66 12.21 1.81
CA ALA A 290 3.44 13.41 1.50
C ALA A 290 3.11 13.95 0.11
N SER A 291 3.02 15.27 -0.04
CA SER A 291 2.81 15.92 -1.34
C SER A 291 4.09 16.50 -1.92
N ALA A 292 4.35 16.19 -3.19
CA ALA A 292 5.39 16.89 -3.96
C ALA A 292 4.98 18.32 -4.36
N ASP A 293 3.69 18.63 -4.29
CA ASP A 293 3.09 19.88 -4.81
C ASP A 293 3.07 21.02 -3.77
N GLY A 294 3.57 20.76 -2.55
CA GLY A 294 3.70 21.77 -1.48
C GLY A 294 2.56 21.82 -0.48
N ASP A 295 1.63 20.86 -0.53
CA ASP A 295 0.57 20.70 0.47
C ASP A 295 1.04 19.85 1.66
N GLY A 296 0.44 20.07 2.84
CA GLY A 296 0.69 19.30 4.06
C GLY A 296 2.01 19.63 4.78
N ASP A 297 2.27 18.89 5.87
CA ASP A 297 3.36 19.19 6.81
C ASP A 297 4.60 18.29 6.64
N ALA A 298 4.61 17.45 5.60
CA ALA A 298 5.73 16.56 5.32
C ALA A 298 7.04 17.33 5.04
N ILE A 299 8.18 16.77 5.45
CA ILE A 299 9.49 17.20 4.94
C ILE A 299 9.58 16.78 3.45
N SER A 300 9.15 17.68 2.57
CA SER A 300 8.85 17.35 1.17
C SER A 300 10.05 17.00 0.27
N THR A 301 11.28 17.05 0.78
CA THR A 301 12.50 16.79 -0.01
C THR A 301 12.54 15.38 -0.58
N ALA A 302 12.22 14.36 0.23
CA ALA A 302 12.23 12.97 -0.23
C ALA A 302 11.16 12.71 -1.30
N ILE A 303 9.91 13.16 -1.09
CA ILE A 303 8.84 12.92 -2.07
C ILE A 303 9.08 13.67 -3.39
N LYS A 304 9.60 14.90 -3.33
CA LYS A 304 9.98 15.66 -4.54
C LYS A 304 11.09 14.95 -5.31
N ALA A 305 12.10 14.45 -4.62
CA ALA A 305 13.16 13.67 -5.25
C ALA A 305 12.62 12.35 -5.84
N LEU A 306 11.69 11.68 -5.15
CA LEU A 306 11.13 10.40 -5.61
C LEU A 306 10.32 10.58 -6.89
N VAL A 307 9.38 11.53 -6.93
CA VAL A 307 8.57 11.74 -8.14
C VAL A 307 9.37 12.30 -9.32
N SER A 308 10.55 12.89 -9.06
CA SER A 308 11.47 13.39 -10.09
C SER A 308 12.65 12.45 -10.37
N HIS A 309 12.64 11.24 -9.79
CA HIS A 309 13.70 10.27 -9.99
C HIS A 309 13.76 9.83 -11.46
N HIS A 310 14.97 9.73 -12.02
CA HIS A 310 15.17 9.43 -13.45
C HIS A 310 14.64 8.06 -13.90
N ARG A 311 14.50 7.10 -12.98
CA ARG A 311 13.89 5.78 -13.25
C ARG A 311 12.36 5.78 -13.19
N ILE A 312 11.72 6.88 -12.82
CA ILE A 312 10.26 7.03 -12.80
C ILE A 312 9.83 7.81 -14.02
N ASN A 313 8.79 7.36 -14.70
CA ASN A 313 8.21 8.08 -15.83
C ASN A 313 7.44 9.32 -15.31
N GLN A 314 7.91 10.51 -15.71
CA GLN A 314 7.39 11.81 -15.25
C GLN A 314 6.42 12.44 -16.26
N SER A 315 6.07 11.77 -17.35
CA SER A 315 5.29 12.36 -18.46
C SER A 315 3.83 12.59 -18.11
N PHE A 316 3.33 12.02 -17.02
CA PHE A 316 1.92 12.04 -16.66
C PHE A 316 1.73 12.09 -15.14
N THR A 317 0.76 12.88 -14.69
CA THR A 317 0.33 12.92 -13.29
C THR A 317 -1.19 12.70 -13.23
N PRO A 318 -1.68 11.66 -12.54
CA PRO A 318 -3.10 11.40 -12.38
C PRO A 318 -3.85 12.62 -11.82
N ALA A 319 -5.00 12.93 -12.40
CA ALA A 319 -5.82 14.07 -12.01
C ALA A 319 -7.31 13.73 -11.98
N SER A 320 -8.12 14.61 -11.41
CA SER A 320 -9.57 14.51 -11.38
C SER A 320 -10.27 15.86 -11.38
N LYS A 321 -11.55 15.86 -11.77
CA LYS A 321 -12.44 17.02 -11.63
C LYS A 321 -12.79 17.28 -10.16
N GLY A 322 -13.11 16.23 -9.41
CA GLY A 322 -13.47 16.34 -8.00
C GLY A 322 -12.33 16.91 -7.14
N GLY A 323 -11.07 16.55 -7.42
CA GLY A 323 -9.92 17.18 -6.78
C GLY A 323 -9.84 18.69 -7.04
N ALA A 324 -10.03 19.11 -8.30
CA ALA A 324 -10.06 20.53 -8.66
C ALA A 324 -11.20 21.29 -7.95
N GLU A 325 -12.38 20.68 -7.81
CA GLU A 325 -13.53 21.26 -7.11
C GLU A 325 -13.40 21.24 -5.58
N ASN A 326 -12.52 20.40 -5.03
CA ASN A 326 -12.26 20.32 -3.59
C ASN A 326 -11.50 21.56 -3.10
N THR A 327 -10.62 22.10 -3.94
CA THR A 327 -9.77 23.26 -3.63
C THR A 327 -9.60 24.16 -4.87
N PRO A 328 -10.68 24.80 -5.37
CA PRO A 328 -10.67 25.53 -6.65
C PRO A 328 -9.69 26.72 -6.69
N GLU A 329 -9.25 27.21 -5.54
CA GLU A 329 -8.24 28.25 -5.41
C GLU A 329 -6.80 27.80 -5.73
N LEU A 330 -6.54 26.48 -5.76
CA LEU A 330 -5.22 25.92 -6.06
C LEU A 330 -5.23 25.22 -7.43
N PHE A 331 -4.37 25.68 -8.35
CA PHE A 331 -4.28 25.10 -9.69
C PHE A 331 -3.89 23.61 -9.69
N HIS A 332 -3.06 23.19 -8.73
CA HIS A 332 -2.63 21.80 -8.59
C HIS A 332 -3.65 20.91 -7.86
N ALA A 333 -4.77 21.46 -7.36
CA ALA A 333 -5.79 20.68 -6.66
C ALA A 333 -6.39 19.54 -7.48
N LYS A 334 -6.35 19.65 -8.82
CA LYS A 334 -6.71 18.55 -9.72
C LYS A 334 -5.91 17.26 -9.47
N TYR A 335 -4.72 17.34 -8.86
CA TYR A 335 -3.88 16.22 -8.48
C TYR A 335 -4.13 15.70 -7.05
N HIS A 336 -5.03 16.34 -6.29
CA HIS A 336 -5.37 15.89 -4.94
C HIS A 336 -5.98 14.49 -4.98
N THR A 337 -5.57 13.66 -4.04
CA THR A 337 -6.01 12.28 -3.85
C THR A 337 -6.68 12.07 -2.50
N ALA A 338 -6.57 13.05 -1.59
CA ALA A 338 -7.19 13.02 -0.28
C ALA A 338 -8.09 14.24 -0.04
N SER A 339 -9.19 14.02 0.70
CA SER A 339 -10.21 15.03 0.99
C SER A 339 -9.68 16.27 1.70
N TRP A 340 -8.60 16.13 2.49
CA TRP A 340 -7.89 17.22 3.18
C TRP A 340 -6.87 17.96 2.30
N ARG A 341 -7.06 17.98 0.98
CA ARG A 341 -6.35 18.86 0.05
C ARG A 341 -4.87 18.50 -0.16
N MET A 342 -4.59 17.22 -0.41
CA MET A 342 -3.24 16.72 -0.63
C MET A 342 -3.20 15.65 -1.72
N ARG A 343 -2.11 15.60 -2.49
CA ARG A 343 -1.71 14.41 -3.26
C ARG A 343 -0.89 13.49 -2.33
N ALA A 344 -1.58 12.59 -1.66
CA ALA A 344 -1.00 11.63 -0.72
C ALA A 344 -0.69 10.28 -1.38
N ASP A 345 -1.46 9.92 -2.39
CA ASP A 345 -1.47 8.59 -3.01
C ASP A 345 -0.78 8.61 -4.37
N TYR A 346 0.05 7.59 -4.63
CA TYR A 346 0.93 7.56 -5.78
C TYR A 346 0.85 6.24 -6.54
N VAL A 347 0.83 6.35 -7.86
CA VAL A 347 1.08 5.26 -8.81
C VAL A 347 2.19 5.74 -9.73
N LEU A 348 3.43 5.31 -9.48
CA LEU A 348 4.63 5.76 -10.18
C LEU A 348 5.23 4.58 -10.97
N ALA A 349 5.07 4.61 -12.30
CA ALA A 349 5.63 3.59 -13.17
C ALA A 349 7.11 3.85 -13.45
N SER A 350 7.87 2.79 -13.64
CA SER A 350 9.23 2.89 -14.15
C SER A 350 9.26 3.51 -15.54
N ASP A 351 10.29 4.30 -15.84
CA ASP A 351 10.56 4.80 -17.18
C ASP A 351 10.89 3.66 -18.15
N PHE A 352 11.55 2.61 -17.64
CA PHE A 352 11.87 1.42 -18.40
C PHE A 352 10.67 0.49 -18.58
N GLY A 353 10.46 0.02 -19.81
CA GLY A 353 9.59 -1.12 -20.12
C GLY A 353 8.08 -0.84 -20.11
N PHE A 354 7.68 0.42 -19.97
CA PHE A 354 6.28 0.87 -19.97
C PHE A 354 6.07 2.14 -20.80
N ASN A 355 4.89 2.24 -21.40
CA ASN A 355 4.31 3.52 -21.86
C ASN A 355 3.05 3.80 -21.05
N ILE A 356 2.93 5.00 -20.48
CA ILE A 356 1.68 5.44 -19.85
C ILE A 356 0.66 5.73 -20.95
N LYS A 357 -0.50 5.07 -20.88
CA LYS A 357 -1.59 5.19 -21.86
C LYS A 357 -2.72 6.08 -21.35
N ASP A 358 -3.03 5.95 -20.07
CA ASP A 358 -4.09 6.69 -19.40
C ASP A 358 -3.85 6.66 -17.88
N GLY A 359 -4.56 7.49 -17.14
CA GLY A 359 -4.50 7.51 -15.69
C GLY A 359 -5.41 8.55 -15.07
N GLY A 360 -5.71 8.40 -13.80
CA GLY A 360 -6.59 9.33 -13.11
C GLY A 360 -6.73 9.05 -11.62
N VAL A 361 -7.47 9.95 -10.99
CA VAL A 361 -7.98 9.78 -9.63
C VAL A 361 -9.48 9.56 -9.75
N PHE A 362 -10.02 8.51 -9.13
CA PHE A 362 -11.46 8.30 -9.04
C PHE A 362 -12.04 9.30 -8.02
N TRP A 363 -12.21 10.53 -8.49
CA TRP A 363 -12.87 11.61 -7.76
C TRP A 363 -13.76 12.37 -8.76
N PRO A 364 -14.97 11.87 -9.01
CA PRO A 364 -15.94 12.55 -9.86
C PRO A 364 -16.27 13.97 -9.36
N ALA A 365 -16.77 14.82 -10.27
CA ALA A 365 -17.30 16.14 -9.95
C ALA A 365 -18.55 16.02 -9.05
N LYS A 366 -18.88 17.07 -8.29
CA LYS A 366 -20.00 17.05 -7.32
C LYS A 366 -21.36 16.79 -7.95
N ASP A 367 -21.54 17.12 -9.23
CA ASP A 367 -22.76 16.92 -10.00
C ASP A 367 -22.83 15.58 -10.74
N ASP A 368 -21.76 14.78 -10.67
CA ASP A 368 -21.69 13.46 -11.29
C ASP A 368 -22.44 12.40 -10.47
N ALA A 369 -23.05 11.43 -11.16
CA ALA A 369 -23.82 10.37 -10.52
C ALA A 369 -22.98 9.45 -9.61
N ASP A 370 -21.67 9.35 -9.84
CA ASP A 370 -20.76 8.56 -9.00
C ASP A 370 -20.22 9.36 -7.79
N TYR A 371 -20.47 10.67 -7.67
CA TYR A 371 -20.02 11.48 -6.52
C TYR A 371 -20.44 10.94 -5.14
N PRO A 372 -21.66 10.39 -4.95
CA PRO A 372 -22.06 9.81 -3.67
C PRO A 372 -21.12 8.70 -3.18
N LEU A 373 -20.35 8.03 -4.06
CA LEU A 373 -19.35 7.04 -3.67
C LEU A 373 -18.18 7.65 -2.89
N VAL A 374 -17.87 8.93 -3.11
CA VAL A 374 -16.66 9.59 -2.61
C VAL A 374 -16.95 10.85 -1.78
N GLY A 375 -18.22 11.14 -1.52
CA GLY A 375 -18.66 12.40 -0.90
C GLY A 375 -18.31 12.56 0.58
N SER A 376 -17.88 11.50 1.27
CA SER A 376 -17.38 11.54 2.66
C SER A 376 -16.51 10.33 2.98
N ARG A 377 -15.76 10.37 4.08
CA ARG A 377 -15.00 9.22 4.60
C ARG A 377 -15.89 7.99 4.81
N GLY A 378 -17.08 8.19 5.39
CA GLY A 378 -18.05 7.11 5.62
C GLY A 378 -18.73 6.59 4.35
N ALA A 379 -18.66 7.33 3.23
CA ALA A 379 -19.16 6.83 1.95
C ALA A 379 -18.24 5.76 1.36
N SER A 380 -16.93 5.96 1.39
CA SER A 380 -15.93 4.95 1.01
C SER A 380 -14.62 5.18 1.74
N SER A 381 -13.97 6.30 1.50
CA SER A 381 -12.70 6.69 2.11
C SER A 381 -12.51 8.21 1.98
N ASP A 382 -11.75 8.76 2.90
CA ASP A 382 -11.22 10.13 2.81
C ASP A 382 -10.15 10.26 1.72
N HIS A 383 -9.48 9.17 1.36
CA HIS A 383 -8.65 9.03 0.16
C HIS A 383 -9.48 8.67 -1.09
N LYS A 384 -8.82 8.69 -2.25
CA LYS A 384 -9.40 8.38 -3.57
C LYS A 384 -8.50 7.41 -4.31
N LEU A 385 -9.10 6.48 -5.04
CA LEU A 385 -8.35 5.51 -5.83
C LEU A 385 -7.57 6.22 -6.94
N VAL A 386 -6.26 6.00 -6.99
CA VAL A 386 -5.35 6.52 -8.04
C VAL A 386 -4.92 5.37 -8.94
N TRP A 387 -4.87 5.58 -10.24
CA TRP A 387 -4.52 4.53 -11.19
C TRP A 387 -3.77 5.03 -12.43
N LEU A 388 -3.02 4.12 -13.04
CA LEU A 388 -2.43 4.25 -14.38
C LEU A 388 -2.78 3.01 -15.21
N THR A 389 -3.02 3.20 -16.51
CA THR A 389 -2.98 2.13 -17.52
C THR A 389 -1.65 2.22 -18.26
N LEU A 390 -0.89 1.13 -18.24
CA LEU A 390 0.43 1.00 -18.83
C LEU A 390 0.42 0.00 -19.96
N ALA A 391 1.00 0.34 -21.11
CA ALA A 391 1.33 -0.64 -22.13
C ALA A 391 2.72 -1.22 -21.87
N LEU A 392 2.83 -2.55 -21.81
CA LEU A 392 4.13 -3.21 -21.70
C LEU A 392 4.87 -3.09 -23.03
N THR A 393 6.06 -2.52 -23.02
CA THR A 393 6.90 -2.49 -24.22
C THR A 393 7.72 -3.77 -24.32
N ALA A 394 8.04 -4.19 -25.54
CA ALA A 394 9.09 -5.19 -25.74
C ALA A 394 10.42 -4.66 -25.15
N ASP A 395 11.29 -5.61 -24.76
CA ASP A 395 12.65 -5.30 -24.30
C ASP A 395 13.50 -4.69 -25.44
#